data_AF-A0A813E0V8-F1
#
_entry.id   AF-A0A813E0V8-F1
#
_cell.length_a   1.000
_cell.length_b   1.000
_cell.length_c   1.000
_cell.angle_alpha   90.00
_cell.angle_beta   90.00
_cell.angle_gamma   90.00
#
_symmetry.space_group_name_H-M   'P 1'
#
loop_
_entity.id
_entity.type
_entity.pdbx_description
1 polymer ?
#
loop_
_entity_poly.entity_id
_entity_poly.type
_entity_poly.pdbx_seq_one_letter_code
_entity_poly.pdbx_strand_id
1 'polypeptide(L)'
;GLSLEEIGNREGREHPPQPQTLVRLGPSSSESGAVCVIIWTVDAKKLRGSDKVAVSPPFELDNTPGRFKMMLVPKPVSDRKGGACFKKAKGKGFIQLKCEAGLGTAASCAVRLNVSVGTGRPDSVWQSPIKEPVYHNFEECGVCQLPPRQEDEWNFTRAVDEPSQTFAVRLEFMPNEQSA
;
A
#
# COMPACT_ATOMS: atom_id res chain seq x y z
N GLY A 1 -13.92 -52.73 5.27
CA GLY A 1 -14.03 -51.84 4.11
C GLY A 1 -14.48 -50.51 4.62
N LEU A 2 -13.61 -49.50 4.57
CA LEU A 2 -13.97 -48.15 5.01
C LEU A 2 -14.77 -47.48 3.90
N SER A 3 -15.83 -46.80 4.33
CA SER A 3 -16.90 -46.17 3.54
C SER A 3 -16.39 -45.17 2.51
N LEU A 4 -17.08 -45.08 1.37
CA LEU A 4 -16.81 -44.21 0.22
C LEU A 4 -17.18 -42.73 0.45
N GLU A 5 -17.13 -42.24 1.69
CA GLU A 5 -17.63 -40.92 2.08
C GLU A 5 -16.54 -39.92 2.51
N GLU A 6 -15.26 -40.30 2.46
CA GLU A 6 -14.13 -39.41 2.82
C GLU A 6 -13.45 -38.72 1.63
N ILE A 7 -14.16 -38.52 0.51
CA ILE A 7 -13.67 -37.74 -0.65
C ILE A 7 -14.33 -36.34 -0.68
N GLY A 8 -14.56 -35.77 0.51
CA GLY A 8 -15.13 -34.43 0.67
C GLY A 8 -14.08 -33.39 1.04
N ASN A 9 -13.87 -32.42 0.15
CA ASN A 9 -13.34 -31.08 0.45
C ASN A 9 -11.86 -30.95 0.86
N ARG A 10 -10.98 -30.99 -0.14
CA ARG A 10 -9.69 -30.26 -0.13
C ARG A 10 -9.77 -28.99 -0.98
N GLU A 11 -10.83 -28.20 -0.83
CA GLU A 11 -10.71 -26.78 -1.18
C GLU A 11 -9.68 -26.18 -0.21
N GLY A 12 -8.59 -25.65 -0.77
CA GLY A 12 -7.52 -25.03 0.00
C GLY A 12 -8.12 -24.00 0.96
N ARG A 13 -7.96 -24.23 2.26
CA ARG A 13 -8.31 -23.23 3.27
C ARG A 13 -7.36 -22.06 3.08
N GLU A 14 -7.74 -21.10 2.23
CA GLU A 14 -7.09 -19.80 2.20
C GLU A 14 -7.26 -19.20 3.59
N HIS A 15 -6.15 -19.15 4.34
CA HIS A 15 -6.13 -18.46 5.61
C HIS A 15 -6.41 -16.98 5.35
N PRO A 16 -7.30 -16.33 6.13
CA PRO A 16 -7.56 -14.91 5.95
C PRO A 16 -6.23 -14.14 6.07
N PRO A 17 -6.00 -13.13 5.22
CA PRO A 17 -4.75 -12.39 5.23
C PRO A 17 -4.55 -11.76 6.61
N GLN A 18 -3.38 -11.98 7.22
CA GLN A 18 -3.10 -11.44 8.55
C GLN A 18 -2.95 -9.92 8.45
N PRO A 19 -3.64 -9.14 9.32
CA PRO A 19 -3.51 -7.68 9.28
C PRO A 19 -2.08 -7.22 9.62
N GLN A 20 -1.69 -6.07 9.07
CA GLN A 20 -0.36 -5.47 9.24
C GLN A 20 0.79 -6.34 8.72
N THR A 21 0.54 -7.19 7.73
CA THR A 21 1.57 -7.97 7.04
C THR A 21 1.95 -7.36 5.71
N LEU A 22 3.17 -7.67 5.27
CA LEU A 22 3.73 -7.21 4.01
C LEU A 22 4.19 -8.41 3.21
N VAL A 23 3.76 -8.48 1.95
CA VAL A 23 4.17 -9.49 0.99
C VAL A 23 4.91 -8.79 -0.14
N ARG A 24 6.08 -9.32 -0.48
CA ARG A 24 6.84 -8.91 -1.65
C ARG A 24 6.62 -9.93 -2.75
N LEU A 25 6.16 -9.46 -3.89
CA LEU A 25 6.06 -10.28 -5.10
C LEU A 25 7.21 -9.91 -6.03
N GLY A 26 7.77 -10.93 -6.68
CA GLY A 26 8.78 -10.73 -7.73
C GLY A 26 8.22 -9.94 -8.90
N PRO A 27 9.05 -9.59 -9.90
CA PRO A 27 8.58 -8.89 -11.09
C PRO A 27 7.44 -9.68 -11.70
N SER A 28 6.25 -9.08 -11.78
CA SER A 28 5.19 -9.66 -12.58
C SER A 28 5.61 -9.55 -14.04
N SER A 29 5.32 -10.56 -14.85
CA SER A 29 5.49 -10.55 -16.31
C SER A 29 4.59 -9.52 -17.01
N SER A 30 4.17 -8.46 -16.30
CA SER A 30 3.28 -7.42 -16.77
C SER A 30 4.04 -6.38 -17.58
N GLU A 31 3.38 -5.85 -18.60
CA GLU A 31 3.86 -4.75 -19.45
C GLU A 31 4.16 -3.44 -18.69
N SER A 32 3.90 -3.38 -17.39
CA SER A 32 4.11 -2.19 -16.53
C SER A 32 5.57 -1.84 -16.27
N GLY A 33 6.53 -2.73 -16.57
CA GLY A 33 7.96 -2.50 -16.28
C GLY A 33 8.28 -2.42 -14.78
N ALA A 34 7.37 -2.87 -13.91
CA ALA A 34 7.59 -2.90 -12.47
C ALA A 34 8.57 -4.03 -12.11
N VAL A 35 9.63 -3.70 -11.37
CA VAL A 35 10.65 -4.66 -10.93
C VAL A 35 10.31 -5.31 -9.59
N CYS A 36 9.48 -4.65 -8.79
CA CYS A 36 9.05 -5.14 -7.49
C CYS A 36 7.64 -4.66 -7.17
N VAL A 37 6.84 -5.57 -6.58
CA VAL A 37 5.51 -5.25 -6.06
C VAL A 37 5.47 -5.55 -4.56
N ILE A 38 5.03 -4.58 -3.78
CA ILE A 38 4.82 -4.69 -2.34
C ILE A 38 3.33 -4.61 -2.06
N ILE A 39 2.78 -5.62 -1.39
CA ILE A 39 1.40 -5.65 -0.93
C ILE A 39 1.40 -5.54 0.60
N TRP A 40 0.72 -4.52 1.12
CA TRP A 40 0.53 -4.33 2.55
C TRP A 40 -0.93 -4.51 2.93
N THR A 41 -1.21 -5.52 3.75
CA THR A 41 -2.54 -5.78 4.30
C THR A 41 -2.79 -4.92 5.54
N VAL A 42 -3.88 -4.17 5.53
CA VAL A 42 -4.27 -3.21 6.57
C VAL A 42 -5.55 -3.67 7.24
N ASP A 43 -5.56 -3.61 8.57
CA ASP A 43 -6.75 -3.84 9.38
C ASP A 43 -7.79 -2.73 9.16
N ALA A 44 -9.01 -3.08 8.74
CA ALA A 44 -10.07 -2.11 8.48
C ALA A 44 -10.49 -1.32 9.74
N LYS A 45 -10.20 -1.82 10.95
CA LYS A 45 -10.46 -1.08 12.20
C LYS A 45 -9.73 0.26 12.26
N LYS A 46 -8.59 0.38 11.55
CA LYS A 46 -7.83 1.64 11.42
C LYS A 46 -8.69 2.76 10.82
N LEU A 47 -9.63 2.42 9.93
CA LEU A 47 -10.52 3.39 9.29
C LEU A 47 -11.63 3.89 10.23
N ARG A 48 -11.92 3.16 11.31
CA ARG A 48 -13.00 3.46 12.28
C ARG A 48 -12.49 4.06 13.59
N GLY A 49 -11.18 3.93 13.86
CA GLY A 49 -10.55 4.42 15.07
C GLY A 49 -10.26 5.93 15.07
N SER A 50 -9.71 6.40 16.20
CA SER A 50 -9.12 7.74 16.34
C SER A 50 -7.67 7.80 15.87
N ASP A 51 -7.16 6.72 15.28
CA ASP A 51 -5.80 6.63 14.75
C ASP A 51 -5.57 7.74 13.73
N LYS A 52 -4.43 8.41 13.88
CA LYS A 52 -4.00 9.50 13.00
C LYS A 52 -3.18 9.00 11.80
N VAL A 53 -2.72 7.76 11.87
CA VAL A 53 -1.90 7.12 10.84
C VAL A 53 -1.99 5.59 11.00
N ALA A 54 -1.94 4.86 9.89
CA ALA A 54 -1.56 3.45 9.89
C ALA A 54 -0.18 3.33 9.23
N VAL A 55 0.70 2.47 9.73
CA VAL A 55 2.08 2.36 9.25
C VAL A 55 2.40 0.91 8.96
N SER A 56 2.98 0.62 7.80
CA SER A 56 3.39 -0.73 7.43
C SER A 56 4.58 -1.21 8.27
N PRO A 57 4.83 -2.52 8.34
CA PRO A 57 6.18 -3.01 8.61
C PRO A 57 7.21 -2.33 7.68
N PRO A 58 8.45 -2.11 8.12
CA PRO A 58 9.50 -1.58 7.26
C PRO A 58 9.85 -2.61 6.17
N PHE A 59 10.18 -2.11 4.99
CA PHE A 59 10.63 -2.91 3.85
C PHE A 59 11.78 -2.20 3.12
N GLU A 60 12.48 -2.92 2.26
CA GLU A 60 13.53 -2.38 1.40
C GLU A 60 13.07 -2.40 -0.05
N LEU A 61 13.74 -1.63 -0.89
CA LEU A 61 13.48 -1.51 -2.31
C LEU A 61 14.69 -1.96 -3.10
N ASP A 62 14.43 -2.61 -4.24
CA ASP A 62 15.52 -3.07 -5.09
C ASP A 62 16.21 -1.88 -5.73
N ASN A 63 17.54 -1.89 -5.70
CA ASN A 63 18.41 -0.85 -6.26
C ASN A 63 18.13 0.57 -5.72
N THR A 64 17.45 0.69 -4.59
CA THR A 64 17.09 1.97 -3.97
C THR A 64 17.46 1.89 -2.50
N PRO A 65 18.51 2.61 -2.05
CA PRO A 65 19.03 2.47 -0.70
C PRO A 65 18.05 2.99 0.36
N GLY A 66 18.05 2.33 1.52
CA GLY A 66 17.28 2.73 2.69
C GLY A 66 16.12 1.80 3.03
N ARG A 67 15.51 2.07 4.18
CA ARG A 67 14.30 1.38 4.65
C ARG A 67 13.09 2.26 4.42
N PHE A 68 12.02 1.65 3.97
CA PHE A 68 10.80 2.31 3.56
C PHE A 68 9.62 1.87 4.40
N LYS A 69 8.66 2.78 4.59
CA LYS A 69 7.36 2.48 5.20
C LYS A 69 6.26 3.12 4.37
N MET A 70 5.19 2.37 4.14
CA MET A 70 3.92 2.93 3.69
C MET A 70 3.16 3.45 4.91
N MET A 71 2.51 4.58 4.75
CA MET A 71 1.68 5.19 5.77
C MET A 71 0.34 5.57 5.16
N LEU A 72 -0.75 5.22 5.82
CA LEU A 72 -2.05 5.80 5.52
C LEU A 72 -2.24 7.04 6.37
N VAL A 73 -2.57 8.16 5.74
CA VAL A 73 -2.84 9.42 6.42
C VAL A 73 -4.28 9.86 6.12
N PRO A 74 -5.11 10.16 7.13
CA PRO A 74 -6.48 10.57 6.91
C PRO A 74 -6.55 11.94 6.24
N LYS A 75 -7.53 12.16 5.37
CA LYS A 75 -7.81 13.49 4.82
C LYS A 75 -8.16 14.45 5.97
N PRO A 76 -7.46 15.58 6.14
CA PRO A 76 -7.84 16.57 7.14
C PRO A 76 -9.26 17.08 6.86
N VAL A 77 -10.13 17.05 7.86
CA VAL A 77 -11.49 17.60 7.75
C VAL A 77 -11.73 18.81 8.65
N SER A 78 -10.81 19.09 9.58
CA SER A 78 -10.74 20.34 10.32
C SER A 78 -9.37 20.53 10.96
N ASP A 79 -9.00 21.79 11.21
CA ASP A 79 -7.76 22.15 11.92
C ASP A 79 -7.88 21.99 13.45
N ARG A 80 -9.08 21.66 13.95
CA ARG A 80 -9.32 21.44 15.38
C ARG A 80 -8.68 20.13 15.85
N LYS A 81 -8.35 20.05 17.14
CA LYS A 81 -7.80 18.83 17.76
C LYS A 81 -8.66 17.60 17.41
N GLY A 82 -8.03 16.63 16.76
CA GLY A 82 -8.69 15.39 16.30
C GLY A 82 -9.45 15.52 14.98
N GLY A 83 -9.24 16.56 14.17
CA GLY A 83 -9.77 16.70 12.82
C GLY A 83 -9.04 15.89 11.74
N ALA A 84 -7.92 15.25 12.10
CA ALA A 84 -7.12 14.37 11.26
C ALA A 84 -7.16 12.92 11.78
N CYS A 85 -8.31 12.26 11.66
CA CYS A 85 -8.44 10.82 11.89
C CYS A 85 -9.37 10.19 10.84
N PHE A 86 -9.18 8.90 10.55
CA PHE A 86 -9.93 8.24 9.49
C PHE A 86 -11.43 8.21 9.74
N LYS A 87 -11.85 8.06 11.00
CA LYS A 87 -13.28 8.10 11.37
C LYS A 87 -13.96 9.38 10.88
N LYS A 88 -13.32 10.53 11.10
CA LYS A 88 -13.88 11.82 10.66
C LYS A 88 -13.73 12.06 9.17
N ALA A 89 -12.64 11.57 8.57
CA ALA A 89 -12.44 11.58 7.13
C ALA A 89 -13.34 10.57 6.37
N LYS A 90 -14.21 9.82 7.07
CA LYS A 90 -15.05 8.76 6.52
C LYS A 90 -14.22 7.72 5.75
N GLY A 91 -13.05 7.37 6.29
CA GLY A 91 -12.10 6.43 5.71
C GLY A 91 -11.42 6.94 4.43
N LYS A 92 -11.48 8.24 4.14
CA LYS A 92 -10.74 8.85 3.04
C LYS A 92 -9.37 9.34 3.47
N GLY A 93 -8.41 9.34 2.54
CA GLY A 93 -7.10 9.88 2.81
C GLY A 93 -6.08 9.63 1.72
N PHE A 94 -4.83 9.70 2.15
CA PHE A 94 -3.63 9.66 1.33
C PHE A 94 -2.75 8.48 1.74
N ILE A 95 -1.89 8.07 0.82
CA ILE A 95 -0.82 7.12 1.08
C ILE A 95 0.48 7.91 1.03
N GLN A 96 1.33 7.73 2.02
CA GLN A 96 2.68 8.28 2.02
C GLN A 96 3.68 7.13 1.99
N LEU A 97 4.66 7.22 1.09
CA LEU A 97 5.84 6.38 1.14
C LEU A 97 6.96 7.20 1.80
N LYS A 98 7.49 6.70 2.90
CA LYS A 98 8.57 7.36 3.65
C LYS A 98 9.84 6.54 3.56
N CYS A 99 10.95 7.18 3.20
CA CYS A 99 12.30 6.67 3.39
C CYS A 99 12.81 7.05 4.79
N GLU A 100 13.42 6.10 5.49
CA GLU A 100 14.01 6.28 6.82
C GLU A 100 15.52 6.61 6.77
N ALA A 101 16.13 6.62 5.57
CA ALA A 101 17.50 7.07 5.39
C ALA A 101 17.63 8.58 5.59
N GLY A 102 18.79 9.03 6.05
CA GLY A 102 19.12 10.46 6.12
C GLY A 102 19.29 11.05 4.71
N LEU A 103 18.74 12.26 4.50
CA LEU A 103 18.91 13.01 3.26
C LEU A 103 20.41 13.25 2.99
N GLY A 104 20.84 13.16 1.73
CA GLY A 104 22.21 13.47 1.31
C GLY A 104 23.22 12.31 1.38
N THR A 105 22.77 11.05 1.45
CA THR A 105 23.64 9.86 1.46
C THR A 105 23.89 9.26 0.04
N ALA A 106 24.26 10.13 -0.89
CA ALA A 106 25.05 9.88 -2.11
C ALA A 106 24.72 8.68 -3.06
N ALA A 107 23.47 8.29 -3.23
CA ALA A 107 23.07 7.44 -4.36
C ALA A 107 21.62 7.76 -4.75
N SER A 108 21.44 8.21 -6.00
CA SER A 108 20.15 8.60 -6.57
C SER A 108 19.03 7.67 -6.10
N CYS A 109 18.12 8.22 -5.30
CA CYS A 109 16.98 7.50 -4.73
C CYS A 109 15.70 7.89 -5.50
N ALA A 110 15.86 8.12 -6.80
CA ALA A 110 14.81 8.53 -7.71
C ALA A 110 14.06 7.32 -8.27
N VAL A 111 12.75 7.31 -8.09
CA VAL A 111 11.88 6.17 -8.42
C VAL A 111 10.60 6.61 -9.13
N ARG A 112 10.00 5.68 -9.88
CA ARG A 112 8.62 5.80 -10.38
C ARG A 112 7.72 4.82 -9.65
N LEU A 113 6.61 5.34 -9.14
CA LEU A 113 5.71 4.62 -8.25
C LEU A 113 4.30 4.54 -8.84
N ASN A 114 3.70 3.37 -8.80
CA ASN A 114 2.25 3.23 -8.92
C ASN A 114 1.68 2.69 -7.62
N VAL A 115 0.54 3.23 -7.20
CA VAL A 115 -0.13 2.81 -5.97
C VAL A 115 -1.59 2.60 -6.23
N SER A 116 -2.08 1.45 -5.80
CA SER A 116 -3.49 1.09 -5.87
C SER A 116 -3.95 0.44 -4.58
N VAL A 117 -5.26 0.44 -4.36
CA VAL A 117 -5.89 -0.14 -3.18
C VAL A 117 -6.97 -1.13 -3.63
N GLY A 118 -7.03 -2.28 -2.97
CA GLY A 118 -7.97 -3.35 -3.30
C GLY A 118 -8.24 -4.24 -2.10
N THR A 119 -8.96 -5.33 -2.31
CA THR A 119 -9.28 -6.31 -1.25
C THR A 119 -8.06 -7.16 -0.89
N GLY A 120 -7.05 -7.23 -1.77
CA GLY A 120 -5.86 -8.07 -1.58
C GLY A 120 -6.09 -9.53 -1.94
N ARG A 121 -7.27 -9.88 -2.45
CA ARG A 121 -7.56 -11.21 -3.01
C ARG A 121 -6.99 -11.35 -4.43
N PRO A 122 -6.80 -12.58 -4.94
CA PRO A 122 -6.32 -12.80 -6.30
C PRO A 122 -7.17 -12.12 -7.39
N ASP A 123 -8.49 -12.03 -7.17
CA ASP A 123 -9.49 -11.39 -8.06
C ASP A 123 -9.75 -9.91 -7.71
N SER A 124 -8.92 -9.32 -6.85
CA SER A 124 -9.11 -7.95 -6.37
C SER A 124 -9.10 -6.94 -7.51
N VAL A 125 -10.16 -6.14 -7.59
CA VAL A 125 -10.19 -4.93 -8.40
C VAL A 125 -9.36 -3.83 -7.71
N TRP A 126 -8.17 -3.58 -8.24
CA TRP A 126 -7.26 -2.54 -7.75
C TRP A 126 -7.69 -1.16 -8.25
N GLN A 127 -7.87 -0.22 -7.33
CA GLN A 127 -8.34 1.14 -7.61
C GLN A 127 -7.24 2.16 -7.30
N SER A 128 -7.05 3.13 -8.20
CA SER A 128 -6.17 4.27 -7.97
C SER A 128 -6.80 5.56 -8.51
N PRO A 129 -6.76 6.68 -7.77
CA PRO A 129 -7.05 8.00 -8.31
C PRO A 129 -5.88 8.54 -9.16
N ILE A 130 -4.71 7.89 -9.11
CA ILE A 130 -3.52 8.28 -9.86
C ILE A 130 -3.58 7.62 -11.23
N LYS A 131 -3.51 8.43 -12.29
CA LYS A 131 -3.57 7.94 -13.68
C LYS A 131 -2.21 7.54 -14.24
N GLU A 132 -1.14 8.15 -13.75
CA GLU A 132 0.22 7.98 -14.27
C GLU A 132 1.21 7.73 -13.14
N PRO A 133 2.31 6.98 -13.38
CA PRO A 133 3.35 6.78 -12.38
C PRO A 133 3.86 8.09 -11.76
N VAL A 134 4.00 8.13 -10.44
CA VAL A 134 4.53 9.28 -9.72
C VAL A 134 6.04 9.17 -9.63
N TYR A 135 6.74 10.16 -10.17
CA TYR A 135 8.17 10.32 -10.00
C TYR A 135 8.47 10.96 -8.63
N HIS A 136 9.43 10.41 -7.90
CA HIS A 136 9.87 10.97 -6.62
C HIS A 136 11.36 10.72 -6.40
N ASN A 137 12.06 11.72 -5.85
CA ASN A 137 13.44 11.58 -5.39
C ASN A 137 13.51 11.64 -3.86
N PHE A 138 13.82 10.51 -3.22
CA PHE A 138 13.90 10.43 -1.77
C PHE A 138 15.12 11.11 -1.15
N GLU A 139 16.13 11.48 -1.95
CA GLU A 139 17.25 12.30 -1.48
C GLU A 139 16.85 13.77 -1.27
N GLU A 140 15.91 14.27 -2.07
CA GLU A 140 15.40 15.64 -1.97
C GLU A 140 14.33 15.75 -0.87
N CYS A 141 13.44 14.76 -0.81
CA CYS A 141 12.39 14.70 0.20
C CYS A 141 12.15 13.27 0.66
N GLY A 142 12.38 12.99 1.94
CA GLY A 142 12.23 11.64 2.51
C GLY A 142 10.78 11.10 2.54
N VAL A 143 9.79 11.90 2.13
CA VAL A 143 8.38 11.50 2.10
C VAL A 143 7.76 11.83 0.75
N CYS A 144 7.20 10.81 0.09
CA CYS A 144 6.38 10.94 -1.10
C CYS A 144 4.91 10.83 -0.70
N GLN A 145 4.12 11.89 -0.86
CA GLN A 145 2.67 11.83 -0.67
C GLN A 145 1.96 11.51 -1.99
N LEU A 146 1.06 10.54 -1.91
CA LEU A 146 0.28 10.05 -3.02
C LEU A 146 -1.22 10.17 -2.68
N PRO A 147 -2.08 10.46 -3.67
CA PRO A 147 -1.70 11.20 -4.89
C PRO A 147 -1.08 12.57 -4.55
N PRO A 148 -0.34 13.19 -5.49
CA PRO A 148 0.30 14.50 -5.26
C PRO A 148 -0.70 15.63 -5.03
N ARG A 149 -1.88 15.56 -5.66
CA ARG A 149 -2.95 16.55 -5.53
C ARG A 149 -3.89 16.15 -4.39
N GLN A 150 -4.27 17.10 -3.54
CA GLN A 150 -5.10 16.83 -2.36
C GLN A 150 -6.58 16.52 -2.69
N GLU A 151 -7.03 16.91 -3.88
CA GLU A 151 -8.40 16.66 -4.36
C GLU A 151 -8.60 15.21 -4.81
N ASP A 152 -7.50 14.57 -5.24
CA ASP A 152 -7.44 13.17 -5.55
C ASP A 152 -7.20 12.44 -4.22
N GLU A 153 -8.08 11.53 -3.83
CA GLU A 153 -7.97 10.84 -2.55
C GLU A 153 -8.44 9.39 -2.69
N TRP A 154 -7.90 8.49 -1.88
CA TRP A 154 -8.50 7.17 -1.76
C TRP A 154 -9.71 7.22 -0.82
N ASN A 155 -10.73 6.45 -1.18
CA ASN A 155 -11.75 6.01 -0.24
C ASN A 155 -11.44 4.57 0.16
N PHE A 156 -10.67 4.38 1.23
CA PHE A 156 -10.19 3.06 1.66
C PHE A 156 -11.34 2.12 2.06
N THR A 157 -12.50 2.65 2.49
CA THR A 157 -13.64 1.80 2.86
C THR A 157 -14.21 1.03 1.67
N ARG A 158 -14.00 1.50 0.44
CA ARG A 158 -14.46 0.80 -0.78
C ARG A 158 -13.61 -0.43 -1.13
N ALA A 159 -12.44 -0.56 -0.51
CA ALA A 159 -11.52 -1.67 -0.73
C ALA A 159 -11.53 -2.69 0.40
N VAL A 160 -12.37 -2.48 1.43
CA VAL A 160 -12.48 -3.41 2.55
C VAL A 160 -13.14 -4.70 2.09
N ASP A 161 -12.40 -5.79 2.25
CA ASP A 161 -12.91 -7.14 2.18
C ASP A 161 -13.75 -7.43 3.43
N GLU A 162 -15.06 -7.59 3.27
CA GLU A 162 -15.96 -7.80 4.40
C GLU A 162 -15.65 -9.05 5.22
N PRO A 163 -15.35 -10.22 4.63
CA PRO A 163 -15.04 -11.42 5.41
C PRO A 163 -13.79 -11.30 6.28
N SER A 164 -12.68 -10.76 5.74
CA SER A 164 -11.44 -10.63 6.51
C SER A 164 -11.37 -9.36 7.38
N GLN A 165 -12.25 -8.38 7.13
CA GLN A 165 -12.14 -7.03 7.70
C GLN A 165 -10.75 -6.41 7.46
N THR A 166 -10.20 -6.64 6.27
CA THR A 166 -8.93 -6.04 5.83
C THR A 166 -9.08 -5.39 4.46
N PHE A 167 -8.09 -4.61 4.08
CA PHE A 167 -7.88 -4.19 2.69
C PHE A 167 -6.37 -4.20 2.43
N ALA A 168 -5.98 -4.08 1.16
CA ALA A 168 -4.59 -4.09 0.77
C ALA A 168 -4.20 -2.82 0.02
N VAL A 169 -2.97 -2.37 0.26
CA VAL A 169 -2.26 -1.37 -0.53
C VAL A 169 -1.25 -2.10 -1.40
N ARG A 170 -1.34 -1.93 -2.71
CA ARG A 170 -0.35 -2.40 -3.68
C ARG A 170 0.51 -1.23 -4.11
N LEU A 171 1.81 -1.39 -3.96
CA LEU A 171 2.83 -0.44 -4.36
C LEU A 171 3.73 -1.12 -5.39
N GLU A 172 3.81 -0.52 -6.56
CA GLU A 172 4.60 -1.01 -7.68
C GLU A 172 5.77 -0.05 -7.92
N PHE A 173 6.96 -0.62 -7.98
CA PHE A 173 8.20 0.11 -8.21
C PHE A 173 8.70 -0.12 -9.62
N MET A 174 8.93 0.97 -10.33
CA MET A 174 9.64 0.97 -11.59
C MET A 174 10.98 1.68 -11.37
N PRO A 175 12.11 1.08 -11.76
CA PRO A 175 13.39 1.78 -11.75
C PRO A 175 13.28 2.98 -12.69
N ASN A 176 13.97 4.06 -12.35
CA ASN A 176 14.25 5.08 -13.33
C ASN A 176 15.26 4.49 -14.32
N GLU A 177 14.90 4.47 -15.59
CA GLU A 177 15.88 4.35 -16.66
C GLU A 177 16.67 5.65 -16.69
N GLN A 178 17.61 5.81 -15.77
CA GLN A 178 18.75 6.68 -15.99
C GLN A 178 19.87 5.80 -16.51
N SER A 179 20.17 6.04 -17.78
CA SER A 179 21.13 5.39 -18.64
C SER A 179 22.49 5.12 -17.97
N ALA A 180 23.10 4.00 -18.38
CA ALA A 180 24.55 3.88 -18.42
C ALA A 180 25.19 5.05 -19.19
#